data_AF-A0AAV9D5G3-F1
#
_entry.id   AF-A0AAV9D5G3-F1
#
_cell.length_a   1.000
_cell.length_b   1.000
_cell.length_c   1.000
_cell.angle_alpha   90.00
_cell.angle_beta   90.00
_cell.angle_gamma   90.00
#
_symmetry.space_group_name_H-M   'P 1'
#
loop_
_entity.id
_entity.type
_entity.pdbx_description
1 polymer ?
#
loop_
_entity_poly.entity_id
_entity_poly.type
_entity_poly.pdbx_seq_one_letter_code
_entity_poly.pdbx_strand_id
1 'polypeptide(L)'
;MVFMESLFWNVRGAKGSEKQLDLSRFLRIHKPAFVSLLETKLDKTNLQVLGKKINFLNSSYLTTDGRICILWNKDIVDITVIEHSTQHVHCQVFCKRTLCTLHCTTVYASNIFSERLTLWHTLRSLSFGLNGSPWMVGGDFNEVRFSSEKVGGLPVHA
;
A
#
# COMPACT_ATOMS: atom_id res chain seq x y z
N MET A 1 -21.58 -11.42 -6.54
CA MET A 1 -20.25 -11.63 -5.96
C MET A 1 -19.74 -10.30 -5.44
N VAL A 2 -19.36 -10.21 -4.17
CA VAL A 2 -18.79 -8.97 -3.59
C VAL A 2 -17.29 -9.04 -3.74
N PHE A 3 -16.69 -8.05 -4.39
CA PHE A 3 -15.24 -7.92 -4.49
C PHE A 3 -14.73 -6.84 -3.54
N MET A 4 -13.56 -7.09 -2.94
CA MET A 4 -12.82 -6.06 -2.20
C MET A 4 -11.81 -5.44 -3.16
N GLU A 5 -12.06 -4.19 -3.57
CA GLU A 5 -11.09 -3.45 -4.39
C GLU A 5 -9.99 -2.87 -3.51
N SER A 6 -8.75 -3.00 -3.98
CA SER A 6 -7.56 -2.51 -3.30
C SER A 6 -6.72 -1.68 -4.27
N LEU A 7 -6.13 -0.60 -3.77
CA LEU A 7 -5.25 0.28 -4.55
C LEU A 7 -3.87 0.34 -3.89
N PHE A 8 -2.82 0.18 -4.68
CA PHE A 8 -1.44 0.46 -4.28
C PHE A 8 -0.87 1.48 -5.26
N TRP A 9 -0.44 2.63 -4.76
CA TRP A 9 -0.01 3.73 -5.62
C TRP A 9 1.18 4.47 -5.03
N ASN A 10 2.33 4.39 -5.71
CA ASN A 10 3.40 5.36 -5.53
C ASN A 10 3.01 6.71 -6.17
N VAL A 11 2.64 7.68 -5.32
CA VAL A 11 2.13 8.98 -5.75
C VAL A 11 3.24 10.01 -6.03
N ARG A 12 4.50 9.69 -5.68
CA ARG A 12 5.69 10.56 -5.86
C ARG A 12 5.42 12.01 -5.41
N GLY A 13 4.91 12.15 -4.19
CA GLY A 13 4.53 13.41 -3.56
C GLY A 13 3.09 13.85 -3.84
N ALA A 14 2.34 14.09 -2.78
CA ALA A 14 0.94 14.53 -2.77
C ALA A 14 0.72 15.88 -2.05
N LYS A 15 1.78 16.70 -1.88
CA LYS A 15 1.66 18.03 -1.24
C LYS A 15 0.87 19.05 -2.08
N GLY A 16 0.96 18.97 -3.41
CA GLY A 16 0.30 19.92 -4.32
C GLY A 16 -1.22 19.77 -4.30
N SER A 17 -1.94 20.89 -4.28
CA SER A 17 -3.41 20.94 -4.24
C SER A 17 -4.04 20.20 -5.42
N GLU A 18 -3.48 20.34 -6.62
CA GLU A 18 -3.95 19.68 -7.84
C GLU A 18 -3.83 18.15 -7.76
N LYS A 19 -2.66 17.63 -7.39
CA LYS A 19 -2.46 16.18 -7.17
C LYS A 19 -3.41 15.62 -6.11
N GLN A 20 -3.67 16.37 -5.04
CA GLN A 20 -4.66 15.96 -4.03
C GLN A 20 -6.07 15.91 -4.59
N LEU A 21 -6.44 16.82 -5.51
CA LEU A 21 -7.74 16.79 -6.17
C LEU A 21 -7.85 15.57 -7.09
N ASP A 22 -6.82 15.26 -7.86
CA ASP A 22 -6.85 14.09 -8.76
C ASP A 22 -6.89 12.78 -7.98
N LEU A 23 -6.08 12.66 -6.92
CA LEU A 23 -6.13 11.54 -6.00
C LEU A 23 -7.52 11.41 -5.36
N SER A 24 -8.10 12.52 -4.88
CA SER A 24 -9.44 12.52 -4.29
C SER A 24 -10.52 12.13 -5.31
N ARG A 25 -10.45 12.62 -6.55
CA ARG A 25 -11.38 12.24 -7.63
C ARG A 25 -11.27 10.74 -7.93
N PHE A 26 -10.06 10.22 -8.12
CA PHE A 26 -9.81 8.81 -8.41
C PHE A 26 -10.40 7.92 -7.31
N LEU A 27 -10.09 8.23 -6.05
CA LEU A 27 -10.58 7.47 -4.90
C LEU A 27 -12.10 7.56 -4.78
N ARG A 28 -12.72 8.69 -5.10
CA ARG A 28 -14.19 8.85 -5.06
C ARG A 28 -14.90 8.05 -6.16
N ILE A 29 -14.27 7.87 -7.32
CA ILE A 29 -14.81 7.11 -8.45
C ILE A 29 -14.74 5.61 -8.13
N HIS A 30 -13.57 5.11 -7.75
CA HIS A 30 -13.35 3.68 -7.56
C HIS A 30 -13.77 3.16 -6.18
N LYS A 31 -13.73 4.02 -5.14
CA LYS A 31 -14.07 3.67 -3.76
C LYS A 31 -13.41 2.36 -3.25
N PRO A 32 -12.09 2.18 -3.44
CA PRO A 32 -11.38 1.02 -2.92
C PRO A 32 -11.55 0.90 -1.40
N ALA A 33 -11.69 -0.33 -0.91
CA ALA A 33 -11.84 -0.60 0.53
C ALA A 33 -10.51 -0.49 1.28
N PHE A 34 -9.41 -0.81 0.59
CA PHE A 34 -8.04 -0.71 1.06
C PHE A 34 -7.23 0.15 0.10
N VAL A 35 -6.54 1.17 0.63
CA VAL A 35 -5.67 2.04 -0.18
C VAL A 35 -4.32 2.13 0.47
N SER A 36 -3.29 1.97 -0.35
CA SER A 36 -1.90 2.13 0.02
C SER A 36 -1.26 3.19 -0.86
N LEU A 37 -0.77 4.26 -0.23
CA LEU A 37 -0.08 5.36 -0.89
C LEU A 37 1.39 5.38 -0.47
N LEU A 38 2.27 5.38 -1.47
CA LEU A 38 3.73 5.40 -1.29
C LEU A 38 4.31 6.75 -1.69
N GLU A 39 5.43 7.13 -1.06
CA GLU A 39 6.10 8.41 -1.27
C GLU A 39 5.16 9.63 -1.19
N THR A 40 4.21 9.62 -0.24
CA THR A 40 3.20 10.68 -0.14
C THR A 40 3.83 12.06 0.08
N LYS A 41 4.99 12.11 0.74
CA LYS A 41 5.62 13.35 1.25
C LYS A 41 4.64 14.16 2.11
N LEU A 42 3.60 13.53 2.68
CA LEU A 42 2.63 14.17 3.56
C LEU A 42 3.11 14.07 5.01
N ASP A 43 2.89 15.13 5.78
CA ASP A 43 2.89 15.05 7.24
C ASP A 43 1.49 14.70 7.75
N LYS A 44 1.35 14.49 9.07
CA LYS A 44 0.06 14.17 9.70
C LYS A 44 -1.02 15.22 9.40
N THR A 45 -0.65 16.50 9.36
CA THR A 45 -1.58 17.62 9.10
C THR A 45 -2.15 17.54 7.68
N ASN A 46 -1.28 17.37 6.68
CA ASN A 46 -1.69 17.25 5.29
C ASN A 46 -2.47 15.96 5.03
N LEU A 47 -2.16 14.88 5.76
CA LEU A 47 -2.94 13.65 5.69
C LEU A 47 -4.38 13.85 6.20
N GLN A 48 -4.57 14.63 7.27
CA GLN A 48 -5.92 15.00 7.73
C GLN A 48 -6.68 15.85 6.69
N VAL A 49 -6.01 16.80 6.04
CA VAL A 49 -6.61 17.59 4.95
C VAL A 49 -7.03 16.69 3.79
N LEU A 50 -6.18 15.76 3.39
CA LEU A 50 -6.49 14.78 2.36
C LEU A 50 -7.67 13.88 2.78
N GLY A 51 -7.69 13.41 4.03
CA GLY A 51 -8.81 12.63 4.59
C GLY A 51 -10.13 13.40 4.59
N LYS A 52 -10.14 14.71 4.89
CA LYS A 52 -11.35 15.54 4.77
C LYS A 52 -11.87 15.62 3.33
N LYS A 53 -10.97 15.66 2.34
CA LYS A 53 -11.34 15.63 0.91
C LYS A 53 -11.83 14.24 0.49
N ILE A 54 -11.29 13.18 1.09
CA ILE A 54 -11.66 11.79 0.84
C ILE A 54 -12.56 11.31 1.98
N ASN A 55 -13.78 11.85 2.02
CA ASN A 55 -14.73 11.65 3.12
C ASN A 55 -15.07 10.17 3.46
N PHE A 56 -14.82 9.22 2.55
CA PHE A 56 -15.14 7.80 2.76
C PHE A 56 -13.97 6.98 3.33
N LEU A 57 -12.73 7.47 3.27
CA LEU A 57 -11.57 6.83 3.90
C LEU A 57 -11.33 7.51 5.25
N ASN A 58 -11.97 6.97 6.28
CA ASN A 58 -12.08 7.58 7.59
C ASN A 58 -11.12 7.00 8.64
N SER A 59 -10.17 6.16 8.22
CA SER A 59 -9.12 5.61 9.07
C SER A 59 -7.82 5.47 8.29
N SER A 60 -6.70 5.58 9.02
CA SER A 60 -5.38 5.67 8.41
C SER A 60 -4.28 5.11 9.31
N TYR A 61 -3.24 4.57 8.70
CA TYR A 61 -1.97 4.23 9.32
C TYR A 61 -0.85 4.87 8.51
N LEU A 62 0.10 5.51 9.18
CA LEU A 62 1.24 6.17 8.56
C LEU A 62 2.51 5.68 9.25
N THR A 63 3.48 5.18 8.47
CA THR A 63 4.79 4.80 9.01
C THR A 63 5.51 6.02 9.56
N THR A 64 6.43 5.81 10.51
CA THR A 64 7.17 6.89 11.19
C THR A 64 7.95 7.78 10.21
N ASP A 65 8.46 7.21 9.13
CA ASP A 65 9.16 7.92 8.06
C ASP A 65 8.23 8.58 7.02
N GLY A 66 6.91 8.38 7.15
CA GLY A 66 5.88 8.92 6.27
C GLY A 66 5.85 8.32 4.86
N ARG A 67 6.61 7.25 4.59
CA ARG A 67 6.76 6.70 3.25
C ARG A 67 5.60 5.82 2.82
N ILE A 68 5.01 5.09 3.77
CA ILE A 68 3.87 4.22 3.52
C ILE A 68 2.67 4.74 4.31
N CYS A 69 1.58 5.02 3.60
CA CYS A 69 0.30 5.38 4.18
C CYS A 69 -0.77 4.39 3.75
N ILE A 70 -1.42 3.75 4.72
CA ILE A 70 -2.60 2.92 4.49
C ILE A 70 -3.84 3.74 4.88
N LEU A 71 -4.84 3.75 4.02
CA LEU A 71 -6.14 4.39 4.21
C LEU A 71 -7.23 3.36 3.97
N TRP A 72 -8.27 3.37 4.80
CA TRP A 72 -9.41 2.47 4.63
C TRP A 72 -10.71 3.09 5.12
N ASN A 73 -11.82 2.50 4.67
CA ASN A 73 -13.13 2.78 5.22
C ASN A 73 -13.42 1.79 6.35
N LYS A 74 -13.42 2.28 7.61
CA LYS A 74 -13.68 1.45 8.80
C LYS A 74 -15.08 0.85 8.84
N ASP A 75 -16.02 1.36 8.03
CA ASP A 75 -17.37 0.81 7.93
C ASP A 75 -17.41 -0.41 6.99
N ILE A 76 -16.36 -0.64 6.20
CA ILE A 76 -16.25 -1.75 5.24
C ILE A 76 -15.25 -2.80 5.72
N VAL A 77 -14.07 -2.37 6.20
CA VAL A 77 -13.00 -3.27 6.65
C VAL A 77 -12.43 -2.82 7.99
N ASP A 78 -12.05 -3.79 8.83
CA ASP A 78 -11.19 -3.57 9.98
C ASP A 78 -9.76 -3.98 9.61
N ILE A 79 -8.79 -3.14 9.97
CA ILE A 79 -7.37 -3.38 9.67
C ILE A 79 -6.58 -3.42 10.98
N THR A 80 -5.81 -4.48 11.14
CA THR A 80 -4.82 -4.63 12.23
C THR A 80 -3.43 -4.72 11.61
N VAL A 81 -2.57 -3.75 11.90
CA VAL A 81 -1.15 -3.82 11.52
C VAL A 81 -0.47 -4.86 12.41
N ILE A 82 0.11 -5.89 11.79
CA ILE A 82 0.78 -7.00 12.50
C ILE A 82 2.27 -6.67 12.66
N GLU A 83 2.91 -6.27 11.56
CA GLU A 83 4.30 -5.85 11.53
C GLU A 83 4.54 -4.79 10.46
N HIS A 84 5.58 -4.00 10.63
CA HIS A 84 6.04 -3.05 9.62
C HIS A 84 7.55 -2.84 9.69
N SER A 85 8.13 -2.41 8.58
CA SER A 85 9.50 -1.94 8.50
C SER A 85 9.58 -0.70 7.60
N THR A 86 10.79 -0.24 7.31
CA THR A 86 11.02 0.83 6.31
C THR A 86 10.66 0.41 4.89
N GLN A 87 10.50 -0.90 4.62
CA GLN A 87 10.25 -1.44 3.29
C GLN A 87 8.85 -2.04 3.10
N HIS A 88 8.09 -2.26 4.18
CA HIS A 88 6.75 -2.83 4.08
C HIS A 88 5.86 -2.51 5.29
N VAL A 89 4.56 -2.68 5.11
CA VAL A 89 3.57 -2.75 6.20
C VAL A 89 2.70 -3.98 5.94
N HIS A 90 2.65 -4.91 6.89
CA HIS A 90 1.82 -6.11 6.85
C HIS A 90 0.63 -5.98 7.79
N CYS A 91 -0.57 -6.24 7.27
CA CYS A 91 -1.82 -6.13 8.00
C CYS A 91 -2.70 -7.36 7.82
N GLN A 92 -3.47 -7.67 8.86
CA GLN A 92 -4.71 -8.41 8.74
C GLN A 92 -5.84 -7.45 8.32
N VAL A 93 -6.65 -7.87 7.36
CA VAL A 93 -7.82 -7.13 6.87
C VAL A 93 -9.04 -8.00 7.03
N PHE A 94 -9.98 -7.59 7.88
CA PHE A 94 -11.28 -8.25 8.06
C PHE A 94 -12.36 -7.48 7.28
N CYS A 95 -12.99 -8.14 6.31
CA CYS A 95 -14.06 -7.55 5.52
C CYS A 95 -15.41 -7.78 6.20
N LYS A 96 -16.07 -6.71 6.66
CA LYS A 96 -17.34 -6.79 7.41
C LYS A 96 -18.49 -7.33 6.57
N ARG A 97 -18.47 -7.11 5.25
CA ARG A 97 -19.53 -7.54 4.35
C ARG A 97 -19.45 -9.03 4.02
N THR A 98 -18.25 -9.56 3.82
CA THR A 98 -18.06 -10.99 3.47
C THR A 98 -17.75 -11.84 4.70
N LEU A 99 -17.46 -11.23 5.84
CA LEU A 99 -16.97 -11.89 7.06
C LEU A 99 -15.70 -12.71 6.83
N CYS A 100 -14.90 -12.32 5.83
CA CYS A 100 -13.65 -12.99 5.51
C CYS A 100 -12.47 -12.17 6.01
N THR A 101 -11.45 -12.90 6.47
CA THR A 101 -10.14 -12.34 6.77
C THR A 101 -9.19 -12.64 5.63
N LEU A 102 -8.40 -11.63 5.25
CA LEU A 102 -7.25 -11.78 4.39
C LEU A 102 -6.07 -11.00 4.97
N HIS A 103 -4.90 -11.22 4.41
CA HIS A 103 -3.72 -10.44 4.72
C HIS A 103 -3.36 -9.52 3.56
N CYS A 104 -2.82 -8.36 3.88
CA CYS A 104 -2.34 -7.40 2.90
C CYS A 104 -0.95 -6.91 3.30
N THR A 105 0.01 -7.02 2.40
CA THR A 105 1.33 -6.42 2.56
C THR A 105 1.51 -5.31 1.54
N THR A 106 1.65 -4.09 2.05
CA THR A 106 2.13 -2.96 1.25
C THR A 106 3.65 -2.98 1.20
N VAL A 107 4.23 -2.84 0.01
CA VAL A 107 5.67 -2.79 -0.22
C VAL A 107 6.13 -1.43 -0.74
N TYR A 108 7.23 -0.92 -0.17
CA TYR A 108 8.06 0.15 -0.73
C TYR A 108 9.52 -0.27 -0.59
N ALA A 109 10.01 -1.07 -1.54
CA ALA A 109 11.32 -1.71 -1.43
C ALA A 109 12.47 -0.71 -1.59
N SER A 110 13.64 -1.02 -1.05
CA SER A 110 14.84 -0.21 -1.23
C SER A 110 15.30 -0.20 -2.69
N ASN A 111 15.91 0.90 -3.12
CA ASN A 111 16.63 0.96 -4.40
C ASN A 111 17.94 0.16 -4.36
N ILE A 112 18.46 -0.13 -3.17
CA ILE A 112 19.70 -0.90 -2.97
C ILE A 112 19.37 -2.39 -2.93
N PHE A 113 19.96 -3.16 -3.85
CA PHE A 113 19.69 -4.60 -4.00
C PHE A 113 19.92 -5.39 -2.70
N SER A 114 21.05 -5.17 -2.01
CA SER A 114 21.38 -5.87 -0.78
C SER A 114 20.36 -5.62 0.34
N GLU A 115 19.80 -4.41 0.40
CA GLU A 115 18.74 -4.08 1.36
C GLU A 115 17.40 -4.75 0.99
N ARG A 116 17.09 -4.89 -0.31
CA ARG A 116 15.88 -5.61 -0.77
C ARG A 116 15.88 -7.08 -0.39
N LEU A 117 17.04 -7.73 -0.27
CA LEU A 117 17.12 -9.13 0.15
C LEU A 117 16.40 -9.37 1.49
N THR A 118 16.51 -8.43 2.43
CA THR A 118 15.79 -8.51 3.72
C THR A 118 14.28 -8.52 3.54
N LEU A 119 13.74 -7.67 2.65
CA LEU A 119 12.32 -7.67 2.30
C LEU A 119 11.88 -9.01 1.70
N TRP A 120 12.66 -9.59 0.78
CA TRP A 120 12.34 -10.88 0.17
C TRP A 120 12.29 -12.02 1.18
N HIS A 121 13.24 -12.02 2.14
CA HIS A 121 13.21 -12.98 3.25
C HIS A 121 11.98 -12.78 4.13
N THR A 122 11.60 -11.54 4.47
CA THR A 122 10.38 -11.25 5.24
C THR A 122 9.13 -11.73 4.51
N LEU A 123 8.96 -11.40 3.22
CA LEU A 123 7.81 -11.85 2.42
C LEU A 123 7.73 -13.38 2.36
N ARG A 124 8.87 -14.07 2.23
CA ARG A 124 8.90 -15.53 2.26
C ARG A 124 8.48 -16.08 3.63
N SER A 125 9.00 -15.53 4.73
CA SER A 125 8.62 -15.95 6.08
C SER A 125 7.13 -15.72 6.36
N LEU A 126 6.59 -14.57 5.96
CA LEU A 126 5.15 -14.28 6.01
C LEU A 126 4.36 -15.33 5.24
N SER A 127 4.76 -15.64 4.00
CA SER A 127 4.05 -16.64 3.18
C SER A 127 3.92 -18.00 3.85
N PHE A 128 4.95 -18.45 4.58
CA PHE A 128 4.90 -19.69 5.35
C PHE A 128 4.03 -19.57 6.60
N GLY A 129 4.16 -18.46 7.33
CA GLY A 129 3.38 -18.22 8.56
C GLY A 129 1.87 -18.08 8.32
N LEU A 130 1.45 -17.65 7.14
CA LEU A 130 0.04 -17.48 6.78
C LEU A 130 -0.71 -18.81 6.56
N ASN A 131 0.00 -19.92 6.41
CA ASN A 131 -0.56 -21.27 6.31
C ASN A 131 -1.75 -21.40 5.34
N GLY A 132 -1.62 -20.82 4.13
CA GLY A 132 -2.65 -20.86 3.08
C GLY A 132 -3.76 -19.80 3.20
N SER A 133 -3.69 -18.90 4.19
CA SER A 133 -4.62 -17.76 4.28
C SER A 133 -4.50 -16.84 3.05
N PRO A 134 -5.62 -16.26 2.56
CA PRO A 134 -5.57 -15.34 1.42
C PRO A 134 -4.64 -14.16 1.69
N TRP A 135 -3.73 -13.88 0.75
CA TRP A 135 -2.71 -12.86 0.91
C TRP A 135 -2.55 -12.03 -0.35
N MET A 136 -2.64 -10.71 -0.18
CA MET A 136 -2.35 -9.73 -1.21
C MET A 136 -1.02 -9.04 -0.90
N VAL A 137 -0.15 -8.94 -1.90
CA VAL A 137 1.10 -8.17 -1.82
C VAL A 137 1.12 -7.18 -2.96
N GLY A 138 1.30 -5.90 -2.65
CA GLY A 138 1.28 -4.85 -3.66
C GLY A 138 2.07 -3.62 -3.21
N GLY A 139 2.47 -2.80 -4.17
CA GLY A 139 3.26 -1.60 -3.93
C GLY A 139 4.36 -1.42 -4.96
N ASP A 140 5.41 -0.74 -4.56
CA ASP A 140 6.58 -0.47 -5.41
C ASP A 140 7.75 -1.33 -4.94
N PHE A 141 8.10 -2.32 -5.76
CA PHE A 141 9.16 -3.29 -5.45
C PHE A 141 10.54 -2.81 -5.89
N ASN A 142 10.65 -1.65 -6.58
CA ASN A 142 11.89 -1.13 -7.15
C ASN A 142 12.72 -2.21 -7.89
N GLU A 143 12.04 -3.17 -8.51
CA GLU A 143 12.61 -4.30 -9.22
C GLU A 143 11.77 -4.59 -10.46
N VAL A 144 12.44 -4.95 -11.55
CA VAL A 144 11.79 -5.36 -12.78
C VAL A 144 11.89 -6.88 -12.86
N ARG A 145 10.77 -7.57 -13.06
CA ARG A 145 10.77 -9.04 -13.07
C ARG A 145 11.33 -9.59 -14.38
N PHE A 146 11.03 -8.94 -15.49
CA PHE A 146 11.51 -9.31 -16.82
C PHE A 146 12.13 -8.10 -17.52
N SER A 147 13.26 -8.30 -18.19
CA SER A 147 13.91 -7.23 -18.96
C SER A 147 12.97 -6.55 -19.97
N SER A 148 11.98 -7.28 -20.50
CA SER A 148 10.96 -6.77 -21.42
C SER A 148 10.00 -5.74 -20.80
N GLU A 149 9.85 -5.70 -19.48
CA GLU A 149 9.02 -4.71 -18.79
C GLU A 149 9.72 -3.35 -18.70
N LYS A 150 11.05 -3.33 -18.89
CA LYS A 150 11.85 -2.11 -18.83
C LYS A 150 11.92 -1.44 -20.19
N VAL A 151 11.48 -0.18 -20.24
CA VAL A 151 11.63 0.69 -21.40
C VAL A 151 12.73 1.72 -21.11
N GLY A 152 13.87 1.61 -21.80
CA GLY A 152 15.03 2.51 -21.65
C GLY A 152 15.91 2.26 -20.43
N GLY A 153 16.99 3.02 -20.29
CA GLY A 153 17.99 2.87 -19.21
C GLY A 153 18.94 1.67 -19.38
N LEU A 154 19.73 1.36 -18.34
CA LEU A 154 20.65 0.22 -18.35
C LEU A 154 19.91 -1.13 -18.39
N PRO A 155 20.48 -2.22 -18.94
CA PRO A 155 19.88 -3.55 -18.87
C PRO A 155 19.57 -3.97 -17.43
N VAL A 156 18.50 -4.75 -17.24
CA VAL A 156 18.21 -5.37 -15.93
C VAL A 156 19.34 -6.37 -15.65
N HIS A 157 19.93 -6.31 -14.45
CA HIS A 157 20.93 -7.30 -14.04
C HIS A 157 20.24 -8.67 -13.96
N ALA A 158 20.73 -9.63 -14.76
CA ALA A 158 20.30 -11.03 -14.74
C ALA A 158 20.92 -11.76 -13.55
#